data_AF-A0A945CLY4-F1
#
_entry.id   AF-A0A945CLY4-F1
#
_cell.length_a   1.000
_cell.length_b   1.000
_cell.length_c   1.000
_cell.angle_alpha   90.00
_cell.angle_beta   90.00
_cell.angle_gamma   90.00
#
_symmetry.space_group_name_H-M   'P 1'
#
loop_
_entity.id
_entity.type
_entity.pdbx_description
1 polymer ?
#
loop_
_entity_poly.entity_id
_entity_poly.type
_entity_poly.pdbx_seq_one_letter_code
_entity_poly.pdbx_strand_id
1 'polypeptide(L)'
;MGRTEVKYNGITGCMKTVALYESFGMRATMHGGGWGNMPIYGATNHNTIEWYERGLFAPGHDEAYEIPPPYLKEISDPFDGEGYVSVPQKPGLGFEIVWDYVEDNRV
;
A
#
# COMPACT_ATOMS: atom_id res chain seq x y z
N MET A 1 -0.68 1.20 20.51
CA MET A 1 -0.52 1.00 19.06
C MET A 1 -1.90 1.01 18.45
N GLY A 2 -2.12 1.84 17.43
CA GLY A 2 -3.43 1.97 16.78
C GLY A 2 -3.37 1.67 15.30
N ARG A 3 -4.47 1.14 14.77
CA ARG A 3 -4.57 0.61 13.41
C ARG A 3 -5.48 1.50 12.56
N THR A 4 -5.07 1.78 11.33
CA THR A 4 -5.91 2.45 10.31
C THR A 4 -5.67 1.85 8.93
N GLU A 5 -6.58 2.07 7.99
CA GLU A 5 -6.42 1.69 6.58
C GLU A 5 -7.28 2.56 5.66
N VAL A 6 -6.85 2.68 4.42
CA VAL A 6 -7.52 3.52 3.43
C VAL A 6 -8.93 3.02 3.10
N LYS A 7 -9.22 1.73 3.22
CA LYS A 7 -10.56 1.20 2.95
C LYS A 7 -11.63 1.69 3.94
N TYR A 8 -11.26 2.00 5.18
CA TYR A 8 -12.21 2.53 6.17
C TYR A 8 -12.29 4.06 6.17
N ASN A 9 -11.16 4.76 5.98
CA ASN A 9 -11.06 6.19 6.26
C ASN A 9 -10.56 7.05 5.09
N GLY A 10 -10.27 6.44 3.93
CA GLY A 10 -9.56 7.09 2.84
C GLY A 10 -8.16 7.55 3.25
N ILE A 11 -7.41 8.15 2.32
CA ILE A 11 -6.07 8.67 2.61
C ILE A 11 -6.17 9.80 3.64
N THR A 12 -7.11 10.73 3.48
CA THR A 12 -7.27 11.88 4.38
C THR A 12 -7.57 11.48 5.82
N GLY A 13 -8.46 10.52 6.04
CA GLY A 13 -8.78 10.06 7.40
C GLY A 13 -7.64 9.27 8.03
N CYS A 14 -6.90 8.50 7.22
CA CYS A 14 -5.68 7.83 7.70
C CYS A 14 -4.61 8.83 8.13
N MET A 15 -4.33 9.87 7.33
CA MET A 15 -3.34 10.90 7.69
C MET A 15 -3.69 11.61 9.01
N LYS A 16 -4.97 11.90 9.27
CA LYS A 16 -5.42 12.44 10.56
C LYS A 16 -5.16 11.48 11.72
N THR A 17 -5.42 10.19 11.49
CA THR A 17 -5.21 9.14 12.50
C THR A 17 -3.73 8.97 12.81
N VAL A 18 -2.88 8.96 11.78
CA VAL A 18 -1.43 8.87 11.90
C VAL A 18 -0.86 10.07 12.65
N ALA A 19 -1.27 11.29 12.28
CA ALA A 19 -0.86 12.52 12.95
C ALA A 19 -1.28 12.55 14.43
N LEU A 20 -2.47 12.01 14.75
CA LEU A 20 -2.93 11.86 16.13
C LEU A 20 -1.96 10.98 16.91
N TYR A 21 -1.63 9.78 16.41
CA TYR A 21 -0.70 8.88 17.09
C TYR A 21 0.70 9.50 17.24
N GLU A 22 1.21 10.15 16.18
CA GLU A 22 2.49 10.86 16.20
C GLU A 22 2.53 11.93 17.31
N SER A 23 1.45 12.71 17.49
CA SER A 23 1.37 13.74 18.53
C SER A 23 1.46 13.21 19.96
N PHE A 24 1.14 11.93 20.18
CA PHE A 24 1.28 11.25 21.47
C PHE A 24 2.58 10.46 21.59
N GLY A 25 3.48 10.54 20.62
CA GLY A 25 4.69 9.71 20.56
C GLY A 25 4.38 8.22 20.42
N MET A 26 3.20 7.89 19.89
CA MET A 26 2.76 6.51 19.69
C MET A 26 2.94 6.09 18.23
N ARG A 27 3.31 4.83 18.02
CA ARG A 27 3.31 4.22 16.68
C ARG A 27 1.89 3.97 16.18
N ALA A 28 1.69 4.23 14.90
CA ALA A 28 0.54 3.81 14.12
C ALA A 28 0.92 2.62 13.24
N THR A 29 -0.06 1.78 12.93
CA THR A 29 0.09 0.75 11.89
C THR A 29 -0.97 0.91 10.83
N MET A 30 -0.51 0.81 9.59
CA MET A 30 -1.35 0.74 8.42
C MET A 30 -1.70 -0.72 8.17
N HIS A 31 -2.99 -1.02 8.16
CA HIS A 31 -3.47 -2.35 7.82
C HIS A 31 -3.57 -2.53 6.31
N GLY A 32 -3.02 -3.64 5.84
CA GLY A 32 -2.95 -4.05 4.45
C GLY A 32 -1.91 -3.28 3.63
N GLY A 33 -1.60 -3.87 2.48
CA GLY A 33 -0.78 -3.25 1.45
C GLY A 33 -1.62 -2.49 0.41
N GLY A 34 -1.06 -2.40 -0.80
CA GLY A 34 -1.74 -1.82 -1.95
C GLY A 34 -1.48 -0.33 -2.18
N TRP A 35 -1.77 0.08 -3.41
CA TRP A 35 -1.58 1.43 -3.95
C TRP A 35 -2.15 2.56 -3.08
N GLY A 36 -3.31 2.34 -2.43
CA GLY A 36 -3.94 3.36 -1.61
C GLY A 36 -3.15 3.71 -0.35
N ASN A 37 -2.50 2.73 0.28
CA ASN A 37 -1.75 2.94 1.50
C ASN A 37 -0.34 3.52 1.22
N MET A 38 0.25 3.25 0.05
CA MET A 38 1.63 3.66 -0.30
C MET A 38 1.95 5.15 -0.09
N PRO A 39 1.10 6.11 -0.50
CA PRO A 39 1.36 7.52 -0.26
C PRO A 39 1.43 7.90 1.23
N ILE A 40 0.73 7.16 2.10
CA ILE A 40 0.74 7.43 3.55
C ILE A 40 2.12 7.05 4.12
N TYR A 41 2.66 5.90 3.72
CA TYR A 41 4.01 5.49 4.12
C TYR A 41 5.07 6.47 3.59
N GLY A 42 4.97 6.87 2.32
CA GLY A 42 5.91 7.83 1.72
C GLY A 42 5.86 9.23 2.33
N ALA A 43 4.72 9.61 2.95
CA ALA A 43 4.53 10.92 3.57
C ALA A 43 4.73 10.93 5.09
N THR A 44 4.96 9.78 5.72
CA THR A 44 5.04 9.66 7.19
C THR A 44 6.45 9.27 7.62
N ASN A 45 6.88 9.77 8.77
CA ASN A 45 8.16 9.37 9.36
C ASN A 45 8.16 7.87 9.72
N HIS A 46 9.27 7.17 9.44
CA HIS A 46 9.46 5.76 9.80
C HIS A 46 9.27 5.47 11.30
N ASN A 47 9.56 6.43 12.17
CA ASN A 47 9.34 6.29 13.62
C ASN A 47 7.85 6.21 13.99
N THR A 48 6.97 6.77 13.15
CA THR A 48 5.52 6.80 13.36
C THR A 48 4.86 5.57 12.72
N ILE A 49 5.25 5.21 11.49
CA ILE A 49 4.85 3.98 10.80
C ILE A 49 6.10 3.22 10.39
N GLU A 50 6.37 2.12 11.08
CA GLU A 50 7.62 1.37 10.95
C GLU A 50 7.57 0.32 9.83
N TRP A 51 6.41 -0.33 9.66
CA TRP A 51 6.27 -1.51 8.81
C TRP A 51 5.19 -1.32 7.76
N TYR A 52 5.50 -1.80 6.55
CA TYR A 52 4.52 -2.02 5.50
C TYR A 52 3.93 -3.43 5.62
N GLU A 53 2.60 -3.55 5.67
CA GLU A 53 1.94 -4.86 5.66
C GLU A 53 1.86 -5.41 4.24
N ARG A 54 2.85 -6.23 3.86
CA ARG A 54 2.89 -6.96 2.59
C ARG A 54 2.17 -8.31 2.73
N GLY A 55 1.24 -8.62 1.82
CA GLY A 55 0.52 -9.89 1.83
C GLY A 55 -0.95 -9.79 1.43
N LEU A 56 -1.77 -10.82 1.69
CA LEU A 56 -1.48 -12.03 2.47
C LEU A 56 -0.63 -13.05 1.70
N PHE A 57 0.26 -13.73 2.43
CA PHE A 57 1.03 -14.87 1.91
C PHE A 57 0.46 -16.19 2.40
N ALA A 58 0.58 -17.23 1.58
CA ALA A 58 0.18 -18.59 1.93
C ALA A 58 1.12 -19.59 1.26
N PRO A 59 1.45 -20.72 1.91
CA PRO A 59 2.33 -21.73 1.32
C PRO A 59 1.91 -22.11 -0.11
N GLY A 60 2.86 -22.04 -1.04
CA GLY A 60 2.64 -22.35 -2.45
C GLY A 60 1.96 -21.26 -3.28
N HIS A 61 1.71 -20.07 -2.72
CA HIS A 61 1.08 -18.95 -3.42
C HIS A 61 1.96 -17.69 -3.47
N ASP A 62 3.18 -17.76 -2.95
CA ASP A 62 4.07 -16.59 -2.83
C ASP A 62 4.44 -16.03 -4.21
N GLU A 63 4.72 -16.89 -5.19
CA GLU A 63 5.02 -16.47 -6.57
C GLU A 63 3.86 -15.73 -7.23
N ALA A 64 2.62 -16.06 -6.88
CA ALA A 64 1.44 -15.41 -7.44
C ALA A 64 1.28 -13.96 -6.93
N TYR A 65 1.85 -13.62 -5.77
CA TYR A 65 1.84 -12.25 -5.24
C TYR A 65 2.64 -11.30 -6.12
N GLU A 66 3.73 -11.78 -6.72
CA GLU A 66 4.61 -10.99 -7.59
C GLU A 66 4.02 -10.76 -8.99
N ILE A 67 2.90 -11.43 -9.31
CA ILE A 67 2.23 -11.30 -10.60
C ILE A 67 1.18 -10.17 -10.50
N PRO A 68 1.29 -9.09 -11.29
CA PRO A 68 0.27 -8.06 -11.33
C PRO A 68 -1.09 -8.65 -11.74
N PRO A 69 -2.20 -8.14 -11.18
CA PRO A 69 -3.52 -8.52 -11.68
C PRO A 69 -3.68 -8.09 -13.15
N PRO A 70 -4.52 -8.76 -13.97
CA PRO A 70 -4.57 -8.54 -15.41
C PRO A 70 -4.88 -7.10 -15.87
N TYR A 71 -5.52 -6.31 -15.02
CA TYR A 71 -5.86 -4.91 -15.27
C TYR A 71 -4.76 -3.91 -14.88
N LEU A 72 -3.61 -4.38 -14.36
CA LEU A 72 -2.45 -3.54 -14.01
C LEU A 72 -1.17 -4.07 -14.64
N LYS A 73 -0.26 -3.16 -14.99
CA LYS A 73 1.06 -3.51 -15.56
C LYS A 73 2.09 -3.95 -14.51
N GLU A 74 1.89 -3.56 -13.26
CA GLU A 74 2.85 -3.77 -12.16
C GLU A 74 2.12 -3.93 -10.81
N ILE A 75 2.82 -4.50 -9.83
CA ILE A 75 2.36 -4.56 -8.43
C ILE A 75 2.65 -3.23 -7.71
N SER A 76 1.93 -2.97 -6.61
CA SER A 76 2.08 -1.72 -5.84
C SER A 76 3.37 -1.60 -5.05
N ASP A 77 3.97 -2.74 -4.75
CA ASP A 77 4.90 -2.94 -3.65
C ASP A 77 6.03 -3.88 -4.07
N PRO A 78 6.81 -3.47 -5.09
CA PRO A 78 8.05 -4.16 -5.43
C PRO A 78 8.96 -4.16 -4.20
N PHE A 79 9.45 -5.35 -3.88
CA PHE A 79 10.23 -5.67 -2.70
C PHE A 79 11.65 -6.05 -3.13
N ASP A 80 12.66 -5.49 -2.45
CA ASP A 80 14.05 -5.83 -2.72
C ASP A 80 14.54 -7.03 -1.89
N GLY A 81 15.75 -7.51 -2.18
CA GLY A 81 16.35 -8.63 -1.44
C GLY A 81 16.73 -8.31 0.02
N GLU A 82 16.58 -7.06 0.47
CA GLU A 82 17.00 -6.59 1.79
C GLU A 82 15.84 -6.38 2.76
N GLY A 83 14.59 -6.49 2.30
CA GLY A 83 13.42 -6.30 3.17
C GLY A 83 12.62 -5.04 2.91
N TYR A 84 12.96 -4.23 1.90
CA TYR A 84 12.35 -2.93 1.68
C TYR A 84 11.38 -2.93 0.51
N VAL A 85 10.28 -2.20 0.70
CA VAL A 85 9.28 -1.95 -0.33
C VAL A 85 9.47 -0.54 -0.88
N SER A 86 9.52 -0.40 -2.20
CA SER A 86 9.66 0.91 -2.84
C SER A 86 8.32 1.60 -3.06
N VAL A 87 8.21 2.87 -2.66
CA VAL A 87 7.02 3.70 -2.93
C VAL A 87 7.00 4.11 -4.41
N PRO A 88 5.86 4.00 -5.12
CA PRO A 88 5.73 4.43 -6.51
C PRO A 88 6.11 5.90 -6.70
N GLN A 89 6.87 6.19 -7.76
CA GLN A 89 7.32 7.54 -8.12
C GLN A 89 6.46 8.19 -9.24
N LYS A 90 5.42 7.49 -9.70
CA LYS A 90 4.51 7.95 -10.76
C LYS A 90 3.42 8.87 -10.16
N PRO A 91 2.82 9.78 -10.96
CA PRO A 91 1.78 10.69 -10.48
C PRO A 91 0.57 9.98 -9.87
N GLY A 92 -0.12 10.67 -8.95
CA GLY A 92 -1.31 10.15 -8.28
C GLY A 92 -0.96 8.97 -7.36
N LEU A 93 -1.71 7.87 -7.49
CA LEU A 93 -1.41 6.63 -6.76
C LEU A 93 -0.34 5.78 -7.45
N GLY A 94 0.04 6.11 -8.68
CA GLY A 94 1.03 5.35 -9.45
C GLY A 94 0.49 4.15 -10.23
N PHE A 95 -0.84 3.98 -10.33
CA PHE A 95 -1.44 2.93 -11.14
C PHE A 95 -1.03 3.02 -12.61
N GLU A 96 -0.57 1.91 -13.16
CA GLU A 96 -0.50 1.70 -14.60
C GLU A 96 -1.58 0.72 -15.05
N ILE A 97 -2.71 1.28 -15.48
CA ILE A 97 -3.89 0.51 -15.87
C ILE A 97 -3.71 -0.06 -17.29
N VAL A 98 -4.09 -1.33 -17.46
CA VAL A 98 -4.23 -1.98 -18.77
C VAL A 98 -5.66 -1.71 -19.25
N TRP A 99 -5.87 -0.55 -19.89
CA TRP A 99 -7.20 -0.09 -20.28
C TRP A 99 -7.93 -1.04 -21.24
N ASP A 100 -7.21 -1.67 -22.17
CA ASP A 100 -7.80 -2.64 -23.11
C ASP A 100 -8.45 -3.80 -22.34
N TYR A 101 -7.76 -4.36 -21.34
CA TYR A 101 -8.34 -5.41 -20.48
C TYR A 101 -9.59 -4.93 -19.76
N VAL A 102 -9.58 -3.70 -19.23
CA VAL A 102 -10.73 -3.14 -18.52
C VAL A 102 -11.93 -3.00 -19.45
N GLU A 103 -11.73 -2.46 -20.66
CA GLU A 103 -12.80 -2.27 -21.64
C GLU A 103 -13.36 -3.60 -22.17
N ASP A 104 -12.50 -4.59 -22.39
CA ASP A 104 -12.90 -5.94 -22.84
C ASP A 104 -13.64 -6.76 -21.76
N ASN A 105 -13.56 -6.36 -20.49
CA ASN A 105 -14.14 -7.09 -19.35
C ASN A 105 -15.18 -6.26 -18.56
N ARG A 106 -15.85 -5.30 -19.21
CA ARG A 106 -16.92 -4.51 -18.58
C ARG A 106 -18.16 -5.37 -18.29
N VAL A 107 -18.83 -5.09 -17.18
CA VAL A 107 -20.07 -5.74 -16.72
C VAL A 107 -21.22 -4.76 -16.82
#